data_AF-A0A6I4SUP3-F1
#
_entry.id   AF-A0A6I4SUP3-F1
#
_cell.length_a   1.000
_cell.length_b   1.000
_cell.length_c   1.000
_cell.angle_alpha   90.00
_cell.angle_beta   90.00
_cell.angle_gamma   90.00
#
_symmetry.space_group_name_H-M   'P 1'
#
loop_
_entity.id
_entity.type
_entity.pdbx_description
1 polymer ?
#
loop_
_entity_poly.entity_id
_entity_poly.type
_entity_poly.pdbx_seq_one_letter_code
_entity_poly.pdbx_strand_id
1 'polypeptide(L)'
;MARKSILHRILSDQRAASAVEFALLAPVFFALMFGVISVGVYMQNYNAIRSLASDAARFATVEYQKNNAMNSSTLAANIEAMGVTTPYNLNPNLLTISVSPVTPSRVNGALEFDLDITYALPDIIGGTSIDNITLNYSRPLFVLQ
;
A
#
# COMPACT_ATOMS: atom_id res chain seq x y z
N MET A 1 -1.31 -9.14 63.46
CA MET A 1 -2.51 -9.80 62.86
C MET A 1 -2.93 -9.24 61.49
N ALA A 2 -2.71 -7.95 61.16
CA ALA A 2 -3.19 -7.34 59.91
C ALA A 2 -2.70 -8.00 58.59
N ARG A 3 -1.50 -8.59 58.58
CA ARG A 3 -0.87 -9.14 57.36
C ARG A 3 -1.58 -10.38 56.78
N LYS A 4 -2.24 -11.20 57.62
CA LYS A 4 -3.02 -12.38 57.18
C LYS A 4 -4.37 -11.98 56.54
N SER A 5 -4.97 -10.89 57.00
CA SER A 5 -6.27 -10.41 56.48
C SER A 5 -6.13 -9.81 55.07
N ILE A 6 -5.04 -9.10 54.80
CA ILE A 6 -4.76 -8.51 53.47
C ILE A 6 -4.55 -9.61 52.43
N LEU A 7 -3.77 -10.66 52.75
CA LEU A 7 -3.54 -11.80 51.85
C LEU A 7 -4.83 -12.55 51.51
N HIS A 8 -5.71 -12.79 52.49
CA HIS A 8 -6.98 -13.48 52.25
C HIS A 8 -7.94 -12.63 51.39
N ARG A 9 -7.92 -11.31 51.60
CA ARG A 9 -8.73 -10.36 50.82
C ARG A 9 -8.26 -10.25 49.37
N ILE A 10 -6.95 -10.30 49.13
CA ILE A 10 -6.36 -10.35 47.78
C ILE A 10 -6.68 -11.69 47.10
N LEU A 11 -6.58 -12.82 47.82
CA LEU A 11 -6.90 -14.14 47.29
C LEU A 11 -8.39 -14.34 46.99
N SER A 12 -9.29 -13.62 47.67
CA SER A 12 -10.73 -13.61 47.40
C SER A 12 -11.16 -12.60 46.33
N ASP A 13 -10.26 -11.75 45.84
CA ASP A 13 -10.60 -10.67 44.91
C ASP A 13 -10.60 -11.18 43.46
N GLN A 14 -11.80 -11.34 42.89
CA GLN A 14 -11.99 -11.80 41.51
C GLN A 14 -11.45 -10.81 40.47
N ARG A 15 -11.25 -9.53 40.83
CA ARG A 15 -10.66 -8.53 39.93
C ARG A 15 -9.22 -8.89 39.55
N ALA A 16 -8.48 -9.54 40.44
CA ALA A 16 -7.13 -10.01 40.15
C ALA A 16 -7.14 -11.16 39.14
N ALA A 17 -8.12 -12.07 39.22
CA ALA A 17 -8.29 -13.15 38.24
C ALA A 17 -8.63 -12.60 36.85
N SER A 18 -9.57 -11.65 36.74
CA SER A 18 -9.93 -11.01 35.47
C SER A 18 -8.75 -10.24 34.84
N ALA A 19 -7.88 -9.63 35.66
CA ALA A 19 -6.67 -8.97 35.17
C ALA A 19 -5.67 -9.97 34.54
N VAL A 20 -5.53 -11.16 35.11
CA VAL A 20 -4.68 -12.23 34.58
C VAL A 20 -5.26 -12.82 33.30
N GLU A 21 -6.57 -13.06 33.25
CA GLU A 21 -7.27 -13.53 32.04
C GLU A 21 -7.10 -12.53 30.89
N PHE A 22 -7.27 -11.23 31.17
CA PHE A 22 -7.02 -10.17 30.19
C PHE A 22 -5.56 -10.16 29.75
N ALA A 23 -4.60 -10.28 30.66
CA ALA A 23 -3.18 -10.29 30.30
C ALA A 23 -2.78 -11.46 29.38
N LEU A 24 -3.48 -12.59 29.48
CA LEU A 24 -3.28 -13.75 28.60
C LEU A 24 -3.96 -13.57 27.23
N LEU A 25 -5.17 -13.00 27.19
CA LEU A 25 -5.94 -12.85 25.95
C LEU A 25 -5.57 -11.59 25.15
N ALA A 26 -5.23 -10.50 25.82
CA ALA A 26 -4.95 -9.21 25.19
C ALA A 26 -3.86 -9.28 24.11
N PRO A 27 -2.73 -9.99 24.29
CA PRO A 27 -1.71 -10.10 23.25
C PRO A 27 -2.23 -10.72 21.96
N VAL A 28 -3.02 -11.80 22.06
CA VAL A 28 -3.61 -12.48 20.90
C VAL A 28 -4.68 -11.60 20.24
N PHE A 29 -5.52 -10.96 21.06
CA PHE A 29 -6.54 -10.03 20.56
C PHE A 29 -5.91 -8.86 19.78
N PHE A 30 -4.90 -8.21 20.32
CA PHE A 30 -4.22 -7.10 19.64
C PHE A 30 -3.47 -7.58 18.40
N ALA A 31 -2.82 -8.74 18.44
CA ALA A 31 -2.18 -9.31 17.25
C ALA A 31 -3.18 -9.52 16.11
N LEU A 32 -4.35 -10.09 16.40
CA LEU A 32 -5.41 -10.27 15.39
C LEU A 32 -5.97 -8.93 14.91
N MET A 33 -6.21 -7.98 15.82
CA MET A 33 -6.73 -6.65 15.48
C MET A 33 -5.77 -5.90 14.55
N PHE A 34 -4.47 -5.86 14.88
CA PHE A 34 -3.46 -5.25 14.02
C PHE A 34 -3.31 -6.01 12.69
N GLY A 35 -3.40 -7.34 12.71
CA GLY A 35 -3.40 -8.14 11.48
C GLY A 35 -4.50 -7.72 10.50
N VAL A 36 -5.73 -7.56 10.97
CA VAL A 36 -6.86 -7.12 10.13
C VAL A 36 -6.65 -5.71 9.59
N ILE A 37 -6.17 -4.78 10.43
CA ILE A 37 -5.86 -3.40 10.01
C ILE A 37 -4.79 -3.40 8.92
N SER A 38 -3.71 -4.17 9.10
CA SER A 38 -2.62 -4.29 8.13
C SER A 38 -3.09 -4.82 6.78
N VAL A 39 -3.98 -5.82 6.76
CA VAL A 39 -4.60 -6.32 5.52
C VAL A 39 -5.45 -5.24 4.86
N GLY A 40 -6.23 -4.47 5.63
CA GLY A 40 -7.01 -3.35 5.10
C GLY A 40 -6.14 -2.30 4.42
N VAL A 41 -5.03 -1.89 5.05
CA VAL A 41 -4.06 -0.94 4.50
C VAL A 41 -3.38 -1.51 3.25
N TYR A 42 -3.01 -2.80 3.26
CA TYR A 42 -2.46 -3.49 2.09
C TYR A 42 -3.43 -3.40 0.90
N MET A 43 -4.69 -3.78 1.10
CA MET A 43 -5.70 -3.79 0.04
C MET A 43 -6.01 -2.38 -0.47
N GLN A 44 -6.04 -1.39 0.41
CA GLN A 44 -6.22 0.01 0.03
C GLN A 44 -5.12 0.47 -0.92
N ASN A 45 -3.84 0.27 -0.55
CA ASN A 45 -2.71 0.67 -1.39
C ASN A 45 -2.66 -0.12 -2.71
N TYR A 46 -2.97 -1.42 -2.68
CA TYR A 46 -3.03 -2.23 -3.88
C TYR A 46 -4.11 -1.75 -4.87
N ASN A 47 -5.28 -1.37 -4.37
CA ASN A 47 -6.33 -0.78 -5.20
C ASN A 47 -5.95 0.60 -5.72
N ALA A 48 -5.24 1.41 -4.93
CA ALA A 48 -4.74 2.71 -5.35
C ALA A 48 -3.77 2.58 -6.53
N ILE A 49 -2.74 1.73 -6.46
CA ILE A 49 -1.77 1.56 -7.57
C ILE A 49 -2.43 1.02 -8.84
N ARG A 50 -3.41 0.10 -8.70
CA ARG A 50 -4.15 -0.45 -9.84
C ARG A 50 -5.02 0.62 -10.51
N SER A 51 -5.68 1.46 -9.71
CA SER A 51 -6.53 2.55 -10.19
C SER A 51 -5.68 3.64 -10.85
N LEU A 52 -4.55 4.00 -10.23
CA LEU A 52 -3.55 4.90 -10.79
C LEU A 52 -3.07 4.42 -12.16
N ALA A 53 -2.71 3.14 -12.31
CA ALA A 53 -2.32 2.57 -13.60
C ALA A 53 -3.45 2.65 -14.65
N SER A 54 -4.71 2.59 -14.23
CA SER A 54 -5.85 2.79 -15.13
C SER A 54 -5.98 4.24 -15.58
N ASP A 55 -5.81 5.19 -14.69
CA ASP A 55 -5.88 6.60 -15.02
C ASP A 55 -4.66 7.06 -15.81
N ALA A 56 -3.49 6.52 -15.52
CA ALA A 56 -2.27 6.68 -16.32
C ALA A 56 -2.49 6.28 -17.79
N ALA A 57 -3.14 5.14 -18.02
CA ALA A 57 -3.47 4.69 -19.38
C ALA A 57 -4.41 5.66 -20.11
N ARG A 58 -5.44 6.17 -19.41
CA ARG A 58 -6.36 7.16 -19.96
C ARG A 58 -5.65 8.47 -20.26
N PHE A 59 -4.84 8.94 -19.31
CA PHE A 59 -4.02 10.15 -19.44
C PHE A 59 -3.09 10.06 -20.65
N ALA A 60 -2.31 8.98 -20.75
CA ALA A 60 -1.40 8.75 -21.87
C ALA A 60 -2.16 8.76 -23.21
N THR A 61 -3.30 8.06 -23.29
CA THR A 61 -4.12 8.03 -24.52
C THR A 61 -4.58 9.43 -24.92
N VAL A 62 -5.08 10.22 -23.96
CA VAL A 62 -5.58 11.58 -24.22
C VAL A 62 -4.47 12.53 -24.64
N GLU A 63 -3.30 12.46 -24.02
CA GLU A 63 -2.18 13.35 -24.37
C GLU A 63 -1.64 13.06 -25.76
N TYR A 64 -1.54 11.78 -26.14
CA TYR A 64 -1.16 11.43 -27.51
C TYR A 64 -2.22 11.85 -28.55
N GLN A 65 -3.51 11.74 -28.23
CA GLN A 65 -4.59 12.26 -29.10
C GLN A 65 -4.55 13.78 -29.28
N LYS A 66 -4.01 14.54 -28.32
CA LYS A 66 -3.78 15.98 -28.44
C LYS A 66 -2.52 16.35 -29.21
N ASN A 67 -1.82 15.36 -29.79
CA ASN A 67 -0.48 15.51 -30.37
C ASN A 67 0.59 15.95 -29.34
N ASN A 68 0.38 15.67 -28.06
CA ASN A 68 1.35 15.93 -27.00
C ASN A 68 2.10 14.63 -26.66
N ALA A 69 2.86 14.12 -27.64
CA ALA A 69 3.66 12.90 -27.44
C ALA A 69 4.74 13.14 -26.37
N MET A 70 4.73 12.32 -25.33
CA MET A 70 5.68 12.40 -24.22
C MET A 70 6.75 11.32 -24.34
N ASN A 71 7.96 11.60 -23.86
CA ASN A 71 8.94 10.54 -23.64
C ASN A 71 8.59 9.74 -22.38
N SER A 72 9.16 8.54 -22.23
CA SER A 72 8.86 7.66 -21.12
C SER A 72 9.14 8.28 -19.75
N SER A 73 10.19 9.09 -19.61
CA SER A 73 10.51 9.77 -18.34
C SER A 73 9.49 10.83 -17.96
N THR A 74 9.00 11.61 -18.91
CA THR A 74 7.95 12.62 -18.69
C THR A 74 6.63 11.94 -18.38
N LEU A 75 6.31 10.84 -19.06
CA LEU A 75 5.11 10.06 -18.75
C LEU A 75 5.17 9.47 -17.33
N ALA A 76 6.31 8.88 -16.93
CA ALA A 76 6.51 8.37 -15.57
C ALA A 76 6.35 9.47 -14.52
N ALA A 77 6.95 10.65 -14.72
CA ALA A 77 6.85 11.78 -13.79
C ALA A 77 5.41 12.30 -13.64
N ASN A 78 4.63 12.35 -14.72
CA ASN A 78 3.22 12.73 -14.65
C ASN A 78 2.39 11.68 -13.89
N ILE A 79 2.65 10.39 -14.12
CA ILE A 79 1.97 9.30 -13.41
C ILE A 79 2.32 9.34 -11.92
N GLU A 80 3.58 9.61 -11.56
CA GLU A 80 3.99 9.79 -10.17
C GLU A 80 3.25 10.97 -9.52
N ALA A 81 3.16 12.12 -10.20
CA ALA A 81 2.40 13.28 -9.73
C ALA A 81 0.90 12.97 -9.52
N MET A 82 0.31 12.15 -10.40
CA MET A 82 -1.06 11.66 -10.21
C MET A 82 -1.17 10.76 -8.97
N GLY A 83 -0.18 9.89 -8.74
CA GLY A 83 -0.18 8.93 -7.62
C GLY A 83 -0.06 9.55 -6.24
N VAL A 84 0.65 10.68 -6.12
CA VAL A 84 0.87 11.36 -4.83
C VAL A 84 -0.24 12.35 -4.48
N THR A 85 -1.15 12.63 -5.41
CA THR A 85 -2.29 13.54 -5.21
C THR A 85 -3.61 12.78 -5.01
N THR A 86 -4.68 13.51 -4.65
CA THR A 86 -6.02 12.93 -4.50
C THR A 86 -6.49 12.31 -5.81
N PRO A 87 -7.08 11.09 -5.80
CA PRO A 87 -7.54 10.35 -4.61
C PRO A 87 -6.52 9.37 -4.01
N TYR A 88 -5.35 9.21 -4.61
CA TYR A 88 -4.43 8.11 -4.30
C TYR A 88 -3.55 8.37 -3.09
N ASN A 89 -3.07 9.60 -2.91
CA ASN A 89 -2.28 10.04 -1.75
C ASN A 89 -1.13 9.07 -1.37
N LEU A 90 -0.50 8.45 -2.37
CA LEU A 90 0.62 7.54 -2.15
C LEU A 90 1.84 8.33 -1.66
N ASN A 91 2.64 7.72 -0.79
CA ASN A 91 3.87 8.36 -0.34
C ASN A 91 4.92 8.37 -1.47
N PRO A 92 5.43 9.54 -1.92
CA PRO A 92 6.41 9.62 -2.98
C PRO A 92 7.70 8.84 -2.67
N ASN A 93 8.14 8.80 -1.41
CA ASN A 93 9.37 8.11 -1.03
C ASN A 93 9.26 6.58 -1.09
N LEU A 94 8.04 6.05 -1.20
CA LEU A 94 7.74 4.63 -1.26
C LEU A 94 7.20 4.21 -2.63
N LEU A 95 6.94 5.18 -3.52
CA LEU A 95 6.40 4.96 -4.85
C LEU A 95 7.53 4.99 -5.88
N THR A 96 7.52 4.04 -6.79
CA THR A 96 8.43 4.03 -7.94
C THR A 96 7.62 3.71 -9.19
N ILE A 97 7.70 4.60 -10.17
CA ILE A 97 7.04 4.45 -11.47
C ILE A 97 8.14 4.26 -12.52
N SER A 98 8.07 3.17 -13.28
CA SER A 98 8.87 3.00 -14.49
C SER A 98 7.98 2.82 -15.70
N VAL A 99 8.31 3.55 -16.75
CA VAL A 99 7.69 3.43 -18.07
C VAL A 99 8.78 3.07 -19.04
N SER A 100 8.61 1.99 -19.79
CA SER A 100 9.59 1.54 -20.79
C SER A 100 8.91 1.34 -22.14
N PRO A 101 9.50 1.81 -23.25
CA PRO A 101 8.92 1.63 -24.57
C PRO A 101 9.08 0.17 -25.02
N VAL A 102 8.05 -0.40 -25.64
CA VAL A 102 8.07 -1.76 -26.20
C VAL A 102 8.18 -1.68 -27.71
N THR A 103 9.27 -2.23 -28.26
CA THR A 103 9.53 -2.21 -29.72
C THR A 103 9.90 -3.61 -30.22
N PRO A 104 9.19 -4.18 -31.22
CA PRO A 104 8.00 -3.62 -31.88
C PRO A 104 6.75 -3.67 -30.98
N SER A 105 5.81 -2.76 -31.20
CA SER A 105 4.50 -2.77 -30.54
C SER A 105 3.71 -4.02 -30.92
N ARG A 106 2.97 -4.59 -29.95
CA ARG A 106 2.07 -5.73 -30.15
C ARG A 106 0.80 -5.36 -30.91
N VAL A 107 0.47 -4.07 -30.98
CA VAL A 107 -0.72 -3.57 -31.70
C VAL A 107 -0.27 -2.72 -32.88
N ASN A 108 -0.68 -3.14 -34.08
CA ASN A 108 -0.34 -2.42 -35.31
C ASN A 108 -0.95 -1.01 -35.30
N GLY A 109 -0.15 0.00 -35.62
CA GLY A 109 -0.57 1.41 -35.61
C GLY A 109 -0.67 2.06 -34.23
N ALA A 110 -0.23 1.38 -33.17
CA ALA A 110 -0.14 1.95 -31.83
C ALA A 110 1.30 1.88 -31.30
N LEU A 111 1.71 2.90 -30.54
CA LEU A 111 2.91 2.83 -29.71
C LEU A 111 2.56 2.11 -28.42
N GLU A 112 3.53 1.37 -27.88
CA GLU A 112 3.36 0.57 -26.68
C GLU A 112 4.41 0.92 -25.63
N PHE A 113 3.96 1.01 -24.37
CA PHE A 113 4.81 1.17 -23.21
C PHE A 113 4.42 0.16 -22.12
N ASP A 114 5.40 -0.46 -21.47
CA ASP A 114 5.17 -1.18 -20.22
C ASP A 114 5.26 -0.19 -19.05
N LEU A 115 4.18 -0.12 -18.26
CA LEU A 115 4.10 0.64 -17.03
C LEU A 115 4.22 -0.31 -15.85
N ASP A 116 5.27 -0.13 -15.05
CA ASP A 116 5.43 -0.80 -13.77
C ASP A 116 5.30 0.20 -12.63
N ILE A 117 4.45 -0.14 -11.67
CA ILE A 117 4.23 0.62 -10.44
C ILE A 117 4.67 -0.27 -9.29
N THR A 118 5.65 0.20 -8.54
CA THR A 118 6.12 -0.43 -7.30
C THR A 118 5.80 0.48 -6.12
N TYR A 119 5.20 -0.08 -5.07
CA TYR A 119 4.91 0.65 -3.84
C TYR A 119 5.35 -0.15 -2.61
N ALA A 120 6.30 0.39 -1.85
CA ALA A 120 6.72 -0.20 -0.58
C ALA A 120 5.71 0.17 0.52
N LEU A 121 5.16 -0.82 1.22
CA LEU A 121 4.26 -0.55 2.33
C LEU A 121 5.03 0.04 3.52
N PRO A 122 4.48 1.06 4.20
CA PRO A 122 5.10 1.60 5.40
C PRO A 122 5.07 0.57 6.54
N ASP A 123 6.10 0.58 7.39
CA ASP A 123 6.11 -0.22 8.62
C ASP A 123 5.00 0.26 9.57
N ILE A 124 4.06 -0.63 9.86
CA ILE A 124 2.92 -0.37 10.74
C ILE A 124 3.27 -0.75 12.20
N ILE A 125 4.22 -1.67 12.38
CA ILE A 125 4.62 -2.21 13.68
C ILE A 125 6.02 -1.69 13.97
N GLY A 126 6.06 -0.40 14.33
CA GLY A 126 7.30 0.34 14.55
C GLY A 126 8.29 -0.42 15.44
N GLY A 127 9.55 -0.47 14.98
CA GLY A 127 10.64 -1.13 15.70
C GLY A 127 10.90 -2.57 15.26
N THR A 128 10.22 -3.06 14.23
CA THR A 128 10.56 -4.33 13.58
C THR A 128 11.38 -4.05 12.32
N SER A 129 12.60 -4.58 12.22
CA SER A 129 13.45 -4.44 11.01
C SER A 129 12.97 -5.36 9.87
N ILE A 130 11.66 -5.54 9.72
CA ILE A 130 11.10 -6.40 8.69
C ILE A 130 11.20 -5.64 7.36
N ASP A 131 11.74 -6.31 6.33
CA ASP A 131 11.79 -5.74 4.99
C ASP A 131 10.39 -5.28 4.56
N ASN A 132 10.29 -4.05 4.06
CA ASN A 132 9.02 -3.49 3.61
C ASN A 132 8.40 -4.41 2.56
N ILE A 133 7.15 -4.83 2.79
CA ILE A 133 6.39 -5.59 1.80
C ILE A 133 6.16 -4.67 0.58
N THR A 134 6.59 -5.12 -0.60
CA THR A 134 6.44 -4.36 -1.84
C THR A 134 5.23 -4.85 -2.63
N LEU A 135 4.44 -3.88 -3.11
CA LEU A 135 3.34 -4.09 -4.04
C LEU A 135 3.83 -3.79 -5.45
N ASN A 136 3.71 -4.76 -6.35
CA ASN A 136 4.09 -4.60 -7.74
C ASN A 136 2.85 -4.73 -8.63
N TYR A 137 2.66 -3.79 -9.55
CA TYR A 137 1.62 -3.84 -10.54
C TYR A 137 2.15 -3.40 -11.90
N SER A 138 2.07 -4.29 -12.89
CA SER A 138 2.52 -4.04 -14.25
C SER A 138 1.34 -4.06 -15.21
N ARG A 139 1.34 -3.14 -16.19
CA ARG A 139 0.32 -3.06 -17.24
C ARG A 139 0.88 -2.46 -18.52
N PRO A 140 0.51 -2.98 -19.70
CA PRO A 140 0.81 -2.32 -20.96
C PRO A 140 -0.11 -1.12 -21.23
N LEU A 141 0.48 -0.07 -21.77
CA LEU A 141 -0.17 1.14 -22.26
C LEU A 141 -0.06 1.16 -23.79
N PHE A 142 -1.18 1.34 -24.46
CA PHE A 142 -1.23 1.51 -25.91
C PHE A 142 -1.72 2.92 -26.22
N VAL A 143 -0.95 3.65 -27.01
CA VAL A 143 -1.30 5.00 -27.44
C VAL A 143 -1.31 5.07 -28.96
N LEU A 144 -2.31 5.74 -29.53
CA LEU A 144 -2.43 5.92 -30.96
C LEU A 144 -1.50 7.03 -31.42
N GLN A 145 -0.92 6.84 -32.60
CA GLN A 145 -0.05 7.83 -33.25
C GLN A 145 -0.86 8.80 -34.12
#